data_AF-A0A813AGU6-F1
#
_entry.id   AF-A0A813AGU6-F1
#
_cell.length_a   1.000
_cell.length_b   1.000
_cell.length_c   1.000
_cell.angle_alpha   90.00
_cell.angle_beta   90.00
_cell.angle_gamma   90.00
#
_symmetry.space_group_name_H-M   'P 1'
#
loop_
_entity.id
_entity.type
_entity.pdbx_description
1 polymer ?
#
loop_
_entity_poly.entity_id
_entity_poly.type
_entity_poly.pdbx_seq_one_letter_code
_entity_poly.pdbx_strand_id
1 'polypeptide(L)'
;VLNLIVAVVVDTFAEAREKDVLNLAEEMETDIEMDKKFLQKIFDRVDEDGSGELTLDELIEGARKDTEFQSRLRVMDIDEADLQQLFQMIDTDDSGTVERDEFIAPLSRWVHESKTAPRFIKYNLMRSLHEQEQLKKITEVRFDQINSHIQRIALSLGIRLERTSSNRPKENKKSSLIRASKDYAVS
;
A
#
# COMPACT_ATOMS: atom_id res chain seq x y z
N VAL A 1 -8.69 -36.35 -15.38
CA VAL A 1 -9.67 -35.50 -14.66
C VAL A 1 -8.97 -34.55 -13.68
N LEU A 2 -8.07 -35.02 -12.82
CA LEU A 2 -7.32 -34.18 -11.86
C LEU A 2 -6.53 -33.03 -12.53
N ASN A 3 -5.81 -33.31 -13.62
CA ASN A 3 -5.02 -32.29 -14.32
C ASN A 3 -5.88 -31.18 -14.96
N LEU A 4 -7.12 -31.49 -15.35
CA LEU A 4 -8.05 -30.50 -15.92
C LEU A 4 -8.57 -29.56 -14.83
N ILE A 5 -8.88 -30.10 -13.64
CA ILE A 5 -9.33 -29.31 -12.49
C ILE A 5 -8.21 -28.38 -12.01
N VAL A 6 -6.97 -28.88 -11.94
CA VAL A 6 -5.80 -28.07 -11.56
C VAL A 6 -5.55 -26.97 -12.59
N ALA A 7 -5.65 -27.27 -13.89
CA ALA A 7 -5.50 -26.28 -14.95
C ALA A 7 -6.53 -25.15 -14.82
N VAL A 8 -7.83 -25.50 -14.72
CA VAL A 8 -8.91 -24.51 -14.57
C VAL A 8 -8.70 -23.65 -13.32
N VAL A 9 -8.37 -24.25 -12.18
CA VAL A 9 -8.12 -23.49 -10.94
C VAL A 9 -6.92 -22.55 -11.10
N VAL A 10 -5.81 -23.01 -11.67
CA VAL A 10 -4.63 -22.17 -11.90
C VAL A 10 -4.94 -20.99 -12.82
N ASP A 11 -5.68 -21.23 -13.91
CA ASP A 11 -6.10 -20.18 -14.85
C ASP A 11 -7.04 -19.18 -14.18
N THR A 12 -8.01 -19.64 -13.38
CA THR A 12 -8.94 -18.75 -12.67
C THR A 12 -8.21 -17.84 -11.67
N PHE A 13 -7.19 -18.35 -10.98
CA PHE A 13 -6.35 -17.56 -10.06
C PHE A 13 -5.35 -16.66 -10.81
N ALA A 14 -4.90 -17.06 -12.00
CA ALA A 14 -4.08 -16.21 -12.85
C ALA A 14 -4.88 -15.02 -13.37
N GLU A 15 -6.07 -15.27 -13.95
CA GLU A 15 -7.01 -14.25 -14.44
C GLU A 15 -7.45 -13.30 -13.32
N ALA A 16 -7.78 -13.82 -12.13
CA ALA A 16 -8.16 -12.98 -11.00
C ALA A 16 -7.02 -12.03 -10.58
N ARG A 17 -5.77 -12.52 -10.53
CA ARG A 17 -4.61 -11.68 -10.21
C ARG A 17 -4.31 -10.66 -11.30
N GLU A 18 -4.43 -11.05 -12.57
CA GLU A 18 -4.23 -10.15 -13.71
C GLU A 18 -5.28 -9.02 -13.68
N LYS A 19 -6.54 -9.37 -13.44
CA LYS A 19 -7.62 -8.40 -13.28
C LYS A 19 -7.41 -7.48 -12.07
N ASP A 20 -6.95 -8.00 -10.93
CA ASP A 20 -6.64 -7.18 -9.76
C ASP A 20 -5.49 -6.20 -10.02
N VAL A 21 -4.46 -6.62 -10.76
CA VAL A 21 -3.34 -5.76 -11.17
C VAL A 21 -3.80 -4.68 -12.16
N LEU A 22 -4.64 -5.04 -13.13
CA LEU A 22 -5.18 -4.12 -14.12
C LEU A 22 -6.09 -3.07 -13.48
N ASN A 23 -7.02 -3.48 -12.61
CA ASN A 23 -7.89 -2.57 -11.88
C ASN A 23 -7.08 -1.62 -11.00
N LEU A 24 -6.02 -2.12 -10.34
CA LEU A 24 -5.14 -1.29 -9.54
C LEU A 24 -4.40 -0.25 -10.40
N ALA A 25 -3.93 -0.64 -11.58
CA ALA A 25 -3.26 0.28 -12.50
C ALA A 25 -4.21 1.39 -13.00
N GLU A 26 -5.45 1.03 -13.34
CA GLU A 26 -6.48 1.98 -13.77
C GLU A 26 -6.89 2.94 -12.63
N GLU A 27 -7.08 2.44 -11.41
CA GLU A 27 -7.28 3.28 -10.22
C GLU A 27 -6.10 4.24 -10.00
N MET A 28 -4.87 3.77 -10.13
CA MET A 28 -3.69 4.62 -9.97
C MET A 28 -3.60 5.70 -11.05
N GLU A 29 -3.93 5.37 -12.30
CA GLU A 29 -3.90 6.33 -13.41
C GLU A 29 -4.97 7.41 -13.25
N THR A 30 -6.19 7.02 -12.83
CA THR A 30 -7.25 7.98 -12.53
C THR A 30 -6.89 8.89 -11.35
N ASP A 31 -6.28 8.36 -10.29
CA ASP A 31 -5.79 9.15 -9.16
C ASP A 31 -4.72 10.17 -9.59
N ILE A 32 -3.78 9.77 -10.45
CA ILE A 32 -2.74 10.66 -11.02
C ILE A 32 -3.39 11.81 -11.78
N GLU A 33 -4.36 11.49 -12.64
CA GLU A 33 -5.02 12.48 -13.47
C GLU A 33 -5.86 13.48 -12.64
N MET A 34 -6.50 13.02 -11.57
CA MET A 34 -7.18 13.91 -10.63
C MET A 34 -6.20 14.80 -9.87
N ASP A 35 -5.09 14.24 -9.40
CA ASP A 35 -4.06 14.97 -8.66
C ASP A 35 -3.42 16.06 -9.55
N LYS A 36 -3.17 15.78 -10.84
CA LYS A 36 -2.69 16.79 -11.81
C LYS A 36 -3.68 17.94 -11.99
N LYS A 37 -4.96 17.64 -12.20
CA LYS A 37 -6.01 18.66 -12.36
C LYS A 37 -6.16 19.53 -11.11
N PHE A 38 -5.99 18.93 -9.94
CA PHE A 38 -6.02 19.65 -8.68
C PHE A 38 -4.82 20.60 -8.54
N LEU A 39 -3.62 20.12 -8.84
CA LEU A 39 -2.40 20.95 -8.82
C LEU A 39 -2.46 22.09 -9.84
N GLN A 40 -3.05 21.84 -11.02
CA GLN A 40 -3.26 22.89 -12.02
C GLN A 40 -4.15 24.01 -11.49
N LYS A 41 -5.24 23.68 -10.79
CA LYS A 41 -6.11 24.69 -10.15
C LYS A 41 -5.41 25.47 -9.05
N ILE A 42 -4.46 24.85 -8.35
CA ILE A 42 -3.65 25.55 -7.35
C ILE A 42 -2.71 26.51 -8.07
N PHE A 43 -2.00 26.05 -9.10
CA PHE A 43 -1.08 26.87 -9.89
C PHE A 43 -1.78 28.14 -10.39
N ASP A 44 -2.95 27.99 -11.03
CA ASP A 44 -3.73 29.11 -11.57
C ASP A 44 -4.24 30.11 -10.50
N ARG A 45 -4.24 29.73 -9.22
CA ARG A 45 -4.64 30.62 -8.11
C ARG A 45 -3.45 31.29 -7.42
N VAL A 46 -2.29 30.64 -7.48
CA VAL A 46 -1.04 31.14 -6.89
C VAL A 46 -0.35 32.10 -7.85
N ASP A 47 -0.47 31.86 -9.15
CA ASP A 47 -0.06 32.77 -10.24
C ASP A 47 -0.99 34.01 -10.24
N GLU A 48 -0.67 35.00 -9.39
CA GLU A 48 -1.49 36.19 -9.19
C GLU A 48 -1.43 37.13 -10.41
N ASP A 49 -0.30 37.15 -11.12
CA ASP A 49 -0.08 38.02 -12.28
C ASP A 49 -0.47 37.37 -13.62
N GLY A 50 -0.71 36.05 -13.63
CA GLY A 50 -1.13 35.28 -14.80
C GLY A 50 -0.01 35.13 -15.83
N SER A 51 1.25 35.21 -15.39
CA SER A 51 2.42 35.06 -16.23
C SER A 51 2.56 33.65 -16.79
N GLY A 52 1.98 32.65 -16.13
CA GLY A 52 2.16 31.23 -16.45
C GLY A 52 3.40 30.61 -15.78
N GLU A 53 4.07 31.38 -14.92
CA GLU A 53 5.26 31.01 -14.17
C GLU A 53 5.04 31.39 -12.69
N LEU A 54 5.67 30.68 -11.76
CA LEU A 54 5.61 31.02 -10.34
C LEU A 54 6.98 31.48 -9.83
N THR A 55 7.01 32.67 -9.26
CA THR A 55 8.16 33.14 -8.49
C THR A 55 8.17 32.53 -7.08
N LEU A 56 9.33 32.58 -6.40
CA LEU A 56 9.45 32.10 -5.02
C LEU A 56 8.50 32.85 -4.07
N ASP A 57 8.34 34.15 -4.28
CA ASP A 57 7.46 34.99 -3.45
C ASP A 57 6.00 34.60 -3.62
N GLU A 58 5.56 34.35 -4.86
CA GLU A 58 4.21 33.85 -5.16
C GLU A 58 3.98 32.47 -4.57
N LEU A 59 4.97 31.57 -4.64
CA LEU A 59 4.87 30.25 -4.03
C LEU A 59 4.67 30.33 -2.50
N ILE A 60 5.42 31.19 -1.82
CA ILE A 60 5.32 31.39 -0.36
C ILE A 60 3.98 32.04 0.01
N GLU A 61 3.60 33.11 -0.68
CA GLU A 61 2.32 33.79 -0.43
C GLU A 61 1.13 32.89 -0.75
N GLY A 62 1.22 32.12 -1.85
CA GLY A 62 0.25 31.10 -2.21
C GLY A 62 0.10 30.03 -1.13
N ALA A 63 1.20 29.52 -0.58
CA ALA A 63 1.18 28.54 0.50
C ALA A 63 0.56 29.08 1.80
N ARG A 64 0.62 30.40 2.03
CA ARG A 64 0.00 31.07 3.17
C ARG A 64 -1.48 31.39 2.95
N LYS A 65 -1.85 31.84 1.75
CA LYS A 65 -3.22 32.30 1.41
C LYS A 65 -4.15 31.17 1.00
N ASP A 66 -3.64 30.16 0.28
CA ASP A 66 -4.42 29.06 -0.24
C ASP A 66 -4.39 27.85 0.72
N THR A 67 -5.51 27.61 1.40
CA THR A 67 -5.64 26.51 2.36
C THR A 67 -5.56 25.13 1.72
N GLU A 68 -5.96 24.99 0.45
CA GLU A 68 -5.87 23.72 -0.27
C GLU A 68 -4.40 23.41 -0.61
N PHE A 69 -3.65 24.42 -1.05
CA PHE A 69 -2.22 24.29 -1.30
C PHE A 69 -1.45 23.99 -0.01
N GLN A 70 -1.73 24.71 1.07
CA GLN A 70 -1.14 24.43 2.38
C GLN A 70 -1.44 22.99 2.86
N SER A 71 -2.68 22.54 2.72
CA SER A 71 -3.08 21.18 3.08
C SER A 71 -2.32 20.15 2.26
N ARG A 72 -2.07 20.45 0.98
CA ARG A 72 -1.31 19.58 0.09
C ARG A 72 0.15 19.46 0.52
N LEU A 73 0.81 20.59 0.80
CA LEU A 73 2.19 20.63 1.30
C LEU A 73 2.33 19.83 2.60
N ARG A 74 1.38 19.94 3.52
CA ARG A 74 1.37 19.13 4.76
C ARG A 74 1.27 17.63 4.53
N VAL A 75 0.51 17.19 3.52
CA VAL A 75 0.45 15.74 3.16
C VAL A 75 1.80 15.24 2.65
N MET A 76 2.63 16.13 2.12
CA MET A 76 4.00 15.86 1.70
C MET A 76 5.04 16.12 2.80
N ASP A 77 4.61 16.47 4.02
CA ASP A 77 5.49 16.84 5.15
C ASP A 77 6.40 18.03 4.80
N ILE A 78 5.88 18.99 4.05
CA ILE A 78 6.57 20.22 3.64
C ILE A 78 6.00 21.40 4.43
N ASP A 79 6.86 22.05 5.21
CA ASP A 79 6.54 23.28 5.92
C ASP A 79 7.02 24.52 5.15
N GLU A 80 6.65 25.71 5.62
CA GLU A 80 7.01 26.98 4.97
C GLU A 80 8.53 27.19 4.84
N ALA A 81 9.31 26.70 5.83
CA ALA A 81 10.77 26.75 5.79
C ALA A 81 11.39 25.88 4.68
N ASP A 82 10.65 24.87 4.22
CA ASP A 82 11.09 23.94 3.17
C ASP A 82 10.69 24.42 1.77
N LEU A 83 9.82 25.44 1.67
CA LEU A 83 9.37 25.97 0.37
C LEU A 83 10.51 26.48 -0.51
N GLN A 84 11.54 27.09 0.09
CA GLN A 84 12.71 27.53 -0.67
C GLN A 84 13.49 26.35 -1.26
N GLN A 85 13.60 25.24 -0.52
CA GLN A 85 14.26 24.03 -1.00
C GLN A 85 13.40 23.32 -2.04
N LEU A 86 12.09 23.27 -1.83
CA LEU A 86 11.11 22.78 -2.80
C LEU A 86 11.25 23.54 -4.13
N PHE A 87 11.27 24.87 -4.07
CA PHE A 87 11.41 25.74 -5.24
C PHE A 87 12.66 25.39 -6.06
N GLN A 88 13.83 25.31 -5.41
CA GLN A 88 15.09 24.94 -6.06
C GLN A 88 15.10 23.50 -6.60
N MET A 89 14.24 22.63 -6.07
CA MET A 89 14.15 21.24 -6.52
C MET A 89 13.22 21.07 -7.73
N ILE A 90 12.23 21.96 -7.88
CA ILE A 90 11.26 21.92 -8.98
C ILE A 90 11.66 22.81 -10.15
N ASP A 91 12.37 23.92 -9.91
CA ASP A 91 13.03 24.75 -10.93
C ASP A 91 14.21 23.95 -11.53
N THR A 92 13.94 23.19 -12.59
CA THR A 92 14.92 22.24 -13.14
C THR A 92 15.92 22.88 -14.08
N ASP A 93 15.55 24.04 -14.63
CA ASP A 93 16.39 24.80 -15.55
C ASP A 93 17.12 25.98 -14.88
N ASP A 94 16.89 26.20 -13.58
CA ASP A 94 17.47 27.30 -12.78
C ASP A 94 17.11 28.67 -13.38
N SER A 95 15.90 28.77 -13.95
CA SER A 95 15.37 30.02 -14.51
C SER A 95 15.06 31.06 -13.43
N GLY A 96 14.94 30.62 -12.17
CA GLY A 96 14.49 31.45 -11.05
C GLY A 96 12.97 31.60 -11.00
N THR A 97 12.26 30.82 -11.80
CA THR A 97 10.81 30.74 -11.93
C THR A 97 10.41 29.28 -12.09
N VAL A 98 9.17 28.94 -11.75
CA VAL A 98 8.69 27.56 -11.90
C VAL A 98 7.55 27.55 -12.91
N GLU A 99 7.77 26.88 -14.04
CA GLU A 99 6.73 26.69 -15.04
C GLU A 99 5.66 25.71 -14.56
N ARG A 100 4.48 25.74 -15.19
CA ARG A 100 3.35 24.86 -14.83
C ARG A 100 3.73 23.37 -14.82
N ASP A 101 4.48 22.90 -15.80
CA ASP A 101 4.85 21.49 -15.90
C ASP A 101 5.90 21.10 -14.83
N GLU A 102 6.80 22.03 -14.50
CA GLU A 102 7.77 21.93 -13.42
C GLU A 102 7.12 21.93 -12.03
N PHE A 103 5.98 22.60 -11.87
CA PHE A 103 5.19 22.53 -10.65
C PHE A 103 4.42 21.20 -10.55
N ILE A 104 3.65 20.84 -11.59
CA ILE A 104 2.69 19.73 -11.54
C ILE A 104 3.39 18.38 -11.52
N ALA A 105 4.42 18.16 -12.34
CA ALA A 105 5.00 16.84 -12.51
C ALA A 105 5.71 16.31 -11.25
N PRO A 106 6.58 17.08 -10.56
CA PRO A 106 7.22 16.66 -9.32
C PRO A 106 6.22 16.51 -8.17
N LEU A 107 5.32 17.48 -7.97
CA LEU A 107 4.35 17.47 -6.87
C LEU A 107 3.31 16.35 -7.02
N SER A 108 2.89 16.03 -8.25
CA SER A 108 2.05 14.84 -8.51
C SER A 108 2.82 13.58 -8.09
N ARG A 109 4.05 13.41 -8.57
CA ARG A 109 4.88 12.24 -8.26
C ARG A 109 5.11 12.06 -6.76
N TRP A 110 5.48 13.12 -6.03
CA TRP A 110 5.77 13.01 -4.60
C TRP A 110 4.54 12.67 -3.76
N VAL A 111 3.37 13.17 -4.16
CA VAL A 111 2.13 12.76 -3.51
C VAL A 111 1.85 11.29 -3.76
N HIS A 112 2.10 10.82 -4.98
CA HIS A 112 2.05 9.38 -5.22
C HIS A 112 3.07 8.69 -4.34
N GLU A 113 4.35 9.01 -4.35
CA GLU A 113 5.37 8.33 -3.52
C GLU A 113 5.01 8.31 -2.01
N SER A 114 4.50 9.42 -1.46
CA SER A 114 3.94 9.55 -0.11
C SER A 114 2.73 8.62 0.14
N LYS A 115 1.78 8.55 -0.81
CA LYS A 115 0.60 7.65 -0.75
C LYS A 115 0.95 6.18 -1.07
N THR A 116 2.05 5.96 -1.80
CA THR A 116 2.38 4.73 -2.51
C THR A 116 3.28 3.83 -1.67
N ALA A 117 4.21 4.40 -0.89
CA ALA A 117 4.97 3.61 0.08
C ALA A 117 4.05 2.87 1.08
N PRO A 118 3.03 3.49 1.71
CA PRO A 118 2.06 2.78 2.55
C PRO A 118 1.21 1.77 1.77
N ARG A 119 0.78 2.04 0.53
CA ARG A 119 -0.07 1.12 -0.27
C ARG A 119 0.71 -0.12 -0.73
N PHE A 120 1.94 0.05 -1.22
CA PHE A 120 2.82 -1.07 -1.56
C PHE A 120 3.25 -1.88 -0.35
N ILE A 121 3.62 -1.21 0.77
CA ILE A 121 3.95 -1.91 2.02
C ILE A 121 2.72 -2.67 2.52
N LYS A 122 1.54 -2.05 2.54
CA LYS A 122 0.28 -2.70 2.94
C LYS A 122 -0.07 -3.89 2.05
N TYR A 123 0.07 -3.76 0.74
CA TYR A 123 -0.20 -4.83 -0.22
C TYR A 123 0.77 -6.01 -0.03
N ASN A 124 2.08 -5.73 -0.01
CA ASN A 124 3.11 -6.75 0.19
C ASN A 124 2.99 -7.42 1.57
N LEU A 125 2.61 -6.66 2.60
CA LEU A 125 2.35 -7.18 3.95
C LEU A 125 1.09 -8.05 3.99
N MET A 126 -0.02 -7.61 3.39
CA MET A 126 -1.26 -8.40 3.31
C MET A 126 -1.03 -9.71 2.55
N ARG A 127 -0.31 -9.65 1.43
CA ARG A 127 0.08 -10.83 0.66
C ARG A 127 0.95 -11.77 1.50
N SER A 128 1.98 -11.24 2.17
CA SER A 128 2.87 -12.05 3.03
C SER A 128 2.12 -12.68 4.21
N LEU A 129 1.18 -11.96 4.82
CA LEU A 129 0.34 -12.49 5.90
C LEU A 129 -0.58 -13.62 5.43
N HIS A 130 -1.18 -13.48 4.24
CA HIS A 130 -2.00 -14.52 3.64
C HIS A 130 -1.17 -15.77 3.32
N GLU A 131 0.02 -15.59 2.74
CA GLU A 131 0.95 -16.69 2.45
C GLU A 131 1.39 -17.42 3.74
N GLN A 132 1.66 -16.68 4.83
CA GLN A 132 1.96 -17.29 6.13
C GLN A 132 0.80 -18.11 6.69
N GLU A 133 -0.44 -17.64 6.55
CA GLU A 133 -1.61 -18.37 7.01
C GLU A 133 -1.78 -19.71 6.27
N GLN A 134 -1.56 -19.70 4.95
CA GLN A 134 -1.59 -20.93 4.15
C GLN A 134 -0.46 -21.89 4.53
N LEU A 135 0.77 -21.38 4.70
CA LEU A 135 1.92 -22.16 5.13
C LEU A 135 1.70 -22.80 6.50
N LYS A 136 1.09 -22.07 7.44
CA LYS A 136 0.75 -22.59 8.76
C LYS A 136 -0.22 -23.77 8.66
N LYS A 137 -1.30 -23.63 7.87
CA LYS A 137 -2.28 -24.71 7.64
C LYS A 137 -1.63 -25.95 7.03
N ILE A 138 -0.79 -25.77 6.01
CA ILE A 138 -0.06 -26.88 5.37
C ILE A 138 0.88 -27.56 6.37
N THR A 139 1.60 -26.78 7.18
CA THR A 139 2.54 -27.30 8.17
C THR A 139 1.84 -28.13 9.24
N GLU A 140 0.69 -27.66 9.75
CA GLU A 140 -0.13 -28.42 10.72
C GLU A 140 -0.57 -29.76 10.14
N VAL A 141 -1.10 -29.78 8.91
CA VAL A 141 -1.52 -31.02 8.23
C VAL A 141 -0.34 -31.97 8.02
N ARG A 142 0.82 -31.45 7.59
CA ARG A 142 2.03 -32.27 7.38
C ARG A 142 2.57 -32.82 8.69
N PHE A 143 2.52 -32.05 9.77
CA PHE A 143 2.97 -32.48 11.09
C PHE A 143 2.10 -33.62 11.62
N ASP A 144 0.79 -33.52 11.45
CA ASP A 144 -0.15 -34.60 11.83
C ASP A 144 0.08 -35.87 11.00
N GLN A 145 0.37 -35.73 9.71
CA GLN A 145 0.75 -36.86 8.84
C GLN A 145 2.03 -37.54 9.32
N ILE A 146 3.08 -36.76 9.62
CA ILE A 146 4.37 -37.29 10.12
C ILE A 146 4.17 -38.00 11.46
N ASN A 147 3.45 -37.39 12.40
CA ASN A 147 3.15 -38.04 13.68
C ASN A 147 2.40 -39.35 13.50
N SER A 148 1.44 -39.39 12.59
CA SER A 148 0.72 -40.63 12.26
C SER A 148 1.65 -41.69 11.66
N HIS A 149 2.63 -41.29 10.84
CA HIS A 149 3.63 -42.21 10.28
C HIS A 149 4.56 -42.76 11.36
N ILE A 150 5.04 -41.89 12.25
CA ILE A 150 5.91 -42.27 13.37
C ILE A 150 5.18 -43.24 14.31
N GLN A 151 3.92 -42.96 14.64
CA GLN A 151 3.11 -43.87 15.47
C GLN A 151 2.93 -45.24 14.80
N ARG A 152 2.66 -45.28 13.49
CA ARG A 152 2.55 -46.54 12.74
C ARG A 152 3.86 -47.34 12.75
N ILE A 153 5.01 -46.68 12.54
CA ILE A 153 6.32 -47.34 12.57
C ILE A 153 6.63 -47.86 13.98
N ALA A 154 6.40 -47.05 15.02
CA ALA A 154 6.66 -47.46 16.40
C ALA A 154 5.81 -48.68 16.81
N LEU A 155 4.54 -48.71 16.42
CA LEU A 155 3.66 -49.86 16.61
C LEU A 155 4.20 -51.11 15.90
N SER A 156 4.69 -50.97 14.66
CA SER A 156 5.26 -52.11 13.91
C SER A 156 6.54 -52.67 14.53
N LEU A 157 7.26 -51.86 15.31
CA LEU A 157 8.48 -52.25 16.02
C LEU A 157 8.23 -52.69 17.48
N GLY A 158 6.96 -52.71 17.93
CA GLY A 158 6.62 -53.06 19.31
C GLY A 158 6.98 -51.99 20.35
N ILE A 159 7.30 -50.76 19.91
CA ILE A 159 7.70 -49.64 20.77
C ILE A 159 6.46 -48.80 21.11
N ARG A 160 6.19 -48.59 22.40
CA ARG A 160 5.09 -47.74 22.87
C ARG A 160 5.60 -46.31 23.08
N LEU A 161 5.26 -45.40 22.17
CA LEU A 161 5.59 -43.97 22.32
C LEU A 161 4.64 -43.32 23.34
N GLU A 162 5.19 -42.65 24.36
CA GLU A 162 4.41 -41.81 25.26
C GLU A 162 3.89 -40.56 24.52
N ARG A 163 2.63 -40.19 24.79
CA ARG A 163 2.04 -38.96 24.22
C ARG A 163 2.72 -37.76 24.86
N THR A 164 3.69 -37.15 24.19
CA THR A 164 4.10 -35.79 24.54
C THR A 164 2.94 -34.86 24.20
N SER A 165 2.46 -34.15 25.23
CA SER A 165 1.33 -33.24 25.15
C SER A 165 1.50 -32.23 24.02
N SER A 166 0.48 -32.21 23.16
CA SER A 166 0.20 -31.21 22.13
C SER A 166 0.66 -29.80 22.54
N ASN A 167 1.78 -29.35 21.98
CA ASN A 167 2.15 -27.94 22.04
C ASN A 167 1.37 -27.21 20.93
N ARG A 168 0.04 -27.15 21.04
CA ARG A 168 -0.73 -26.17 20.27
C ARG A 168 -0.25 -24.79 20.73
N PRO A 169 0.22 -23.91 19.85
CA PRO A 169 0.52 -22.54 20.24
C PRO A 169 -0.78 -21.94 20.80
N LYS A 170 -0.73 -21.53 22.07
CA LYS A 170 -1.88 -20.92 22.77
C LYS A 170 -2.39 -19.76 21.93
N GLU A 171 -3.68 -19.81 21.60
CA GLU A 171 -4.40 -18.74 20.95
C GLU A 171 -4.24 -17.47 21.80
N ASN A 172 -3.45 -16.52 21.31
CA ASN A 172 -3.12 -15.33 22.07
C ASN A 172 -4.36 -14.44 22.12
N LYS A 173 -4.91 -14.22 23.32
CA LYS A 173 -6.16 -13.47 23.61
C LYS A 173 -6.19 -12.01 23.09
N LYS A 174 -5.19 -11.55 22.34
CA LYS A 174 -5.22 -10.24 21.66
C LYS A 174 -6.06 -10.24 20.36
N SER A 175 -6.36 -11.40 19.78
CA SER A 175 -7.19 -11.52 18.57
C SER A 175 -8.67 -11.21 18.81
N SER A 176 -9.15 -11.28 20.06
CA SER A 176 -10.54 -10.99 20.42
C SER A 176 -10.89 -9.50 20.47
N LEU A 177 -9.89 -8.60 20.49
CA LEU A 177 -10.14 -7.15 20.48
C LEU A 177 -10.47 -6.61 19.09
N ILE A 178 -10.04 -7.29 18.01
CA ILE A 178 -10.35 -6.87 16.64
C ILE A 178 -11.73 -7.37 16.18
N ARG A 179 -12.27 -8.42 16.80
CA ARG A 179 -13.64 -8.89 16.52
C ARG A 179 -14.73 -8.06 17.22
N ALA A 180 -14.44 -7.47 18.38
CA ALA A 180 -15.45 -6.72 19.14
C ALA A 180 -15.81 -5.34 18.56
N SER A 181 -14.97 -4.72 17.72
CA SER A 181 -15.31 -3.44 17.07
C SER A 181 -16.12 -3.56 15.78
N LYS A 182 -16.31 -4.78 15.25
CA LYS A 182 -17.10 -4.97 14.01
C LYS A 182 -18.60 -5.13 14.25
N ASP A 183 -19.01 -5.44 15.49
CA ASP A 183 -20.41 -5.66 15.85
C ASP A 183 -21.11 -4.37 16.34
N TYR A 184 -20.45 -3.22 16.37
CA TYR A 184 -21.03 -1.93 16.80
C TYR A 184 -21.31 -0.93 15.67
N ALA A 185 -21.05 -1.30 14.41
CA ALA A 185 -21.27 -0.42 13.24
C ALA A 185 -22.43 -0.85 12.34
N VAL A 186 -23.23 -1.84 12.75
CA VAL A 186 -24.47 -2.22 12.06
C VAL A 186 -25.60 -2.31 13.08
N SER A 187 -26.11 -1.15 13.47
CA SER A 187 -27.46 -0.93 14.01
C SER A 187 -27.88 0.49 13.65
#